data_AF-A0A935XNN8-F1
#
_entry.id   AF-A0A935XNN8-F1
#
_cell.length_a   1.000
_cell.length_b   1.000
_cell.length_c   1.000
_cell.angle_alpha   90.00
_cell.angle_beta   90.00
_cell.angle_gamma   90.00
#
_symmetry.space_group_name_H-M   'P 1'
#
loop_
_entity.id
_entity.type
_entity.pdbx_description
1 polymer ?
#
loop_
_entity_poly.entity_id
_entity_poly.type
_entity_poly.pdbx_seq_one_letter_code
_entity_poly.pdbx_strand_id
1 'polypeptide(L)'
;MTANDDRLAFLRAKTEWSDEEFAELIALSPIGTFRRFPNLSTAGLHNLEQAVANFVEVGERATHAYQVGCYIEVLTLRSQSAELFLRVYLAAKLALAPSFPANDKRPLGALIKECEVVGLDSATIESLRKFNTDRISVVHHYLLGSQPYDALRNVCDQSRDLIKDLVAVLSTDVGEAA
;
A
#
# COMPACT_ATOMS: atom_id res chain seq x y z
N MET A 1 25.80 29.86 -7.16
CA MET A 1 24.38 29.48 -7.09
C MET A 1 23.62 30.35 -8.06
N THR A 2 22.88 29.73 -8.96
CA THR A 2 21.95 30.46 -9.83
C THR A 2 20.69 30.81 -9.04
N ALA A 3 19.93 31.82 -9.47
CA ALA A 3 18.67 32.18 -8.82
C ALA A 3 17.68 30.99 -8.73
N ASN A 4 17.79 30.04 -9.66
CA ASN A 4 17.02 28.80 -9.66
C ASN A 4 17.47 27.81 -8.57
N ASP A 5 18.77 27.75 -8.23
CA ASP A 5 19.29 26.90 -7.14
C ASP A 5 18.80 27.41 -5.78
N ASP A 6 18.76 28.73 -5.60
CA ASP A 6 18.28 29.37 -4.37
C ASP A 6 16.77 29.16 -4.21
N ARG A 7 16.02 29.26 -5.31
CA ARG A 7 14.57 29.00 -5.32
C ARG A 7 14.25 27.54 -5.04
N LEU A 8 15.00 26.60 -5.63
CA LEU A 8 14.86 25.18 -5.37
C LEU A 8 15.17 24.83 -3.91
N ALA A 9 16.24 25.40 -3.34
CA ALA A 9 16.59 25.21 -1.93
C ALA A 9 15.50 25.76 -1.00
N PHE A 10 14.94 26.93 -1.31
CA PHE A 10 13.81 27.50 -0.59
C PHE A 10 12.58 26.59 -0.64
N LEU A 11 12.18 26.13 -1.83
CA LEU A 11 11.01 25.26 -1.99
C LEU A 11 11.19 23.92 -1.25
N ARG A 12 12.39 23.33 -1.24
CA ARG A 12 12.69 22.08 -0.51
C ARG A 12 12.64 22.23 1.01
N ALA A 13 12.84 23.43 1.54
CA ALA A 13 12.85 23.68 2.98
C ALA A 13 11.44 23.88 3.57
N LYS A 14 10.41 24.03 2.72
CA LYS A 14 9.02 24.19 3.19
C LYS A 14 8.44 22.86 3.67
N THR A 15 7.52 22.94 4.62
CA THR A 15 6.70 21.82 5.09
C THR A 15 5.32 21.77 4.42
N GLU A 16 4.89 22.88 3.81
CA GLU A 16 3.62 23.03 3.11
C GLU A 16 3.84 23.79 1.80
N TRP A 17 3.18 23.35 0.74
CA TRP A 17 3.23 23.95 -0.60
C TRP A 17 1.82 24.25 -1.09
N SER A 18 1.64 25.36 -1.80
CA SER A 18 0.49 25.49 -2.71
C SER A 18 0.68 24.62 -3.94
N ASP A 19 -0.39 24.37 -4.71
CA ASP A 19 -0.31 23.63 -5.97
C ASP A 19 0.69 24.25 -6.96
N GLU A 20 0.74 25.59 -6.99
CA GLU A 20 1.66 26.36 -7.85
C GLU A 20 3.11 26.19 -7.40
N GLU A 21 3.38 26.24 -6.10
CA GLU A 21 4.71 26.03 -5.53
C GLU A 21 5.19 24.59 -5.70
N PHE A 22 4.27 23.62 -5.62
CA PHE A 22 4.60 22.21 -5.84
C PHE A 22 4.90 21.94 -7.31
N ALA A 23 4.13 22.54 -8.23
CA ALA A 23 4.42 22.49 -9.66
C ALA A 23 5.78 23.13 -10.00
N GLU A 24 6.10 24.26 -9.37
CA GLU A 24 7.40 24.93 -9.50
C GLU A 24 8.55 24.05 -8.97
N LEU A 25 8.34 23.40 -7.81
CA LEU A 25 9.32 22.48 -7.22
C LEU A 25 9.63 21.30 -8.14
N ILE A 26 8.60 20.73 -8.79
CA ILE A 26 8.77 19.67 -9.80
C ILE A 26 9.60 20.19 -10.96
N ALA A 27 9.22 21.34 -11.54
CA ALA A 27 9.87 21.91 -12.71
C ALA A 27 11.35 22.27 -12.48
N LEU A 28 11.70 22.72 -11.26
CA LEU A 28 13.07 23.09 -10.89
C LEU A 28 13.91 21.89 -10.45
N SER A 29 13.31 20.73 -10.17
CA SER A 29 14.05 19.57 -9.71
C SER A 29 14.63 18.76 -10.87
N PRO A 30 15.76 18.06 -10.65
CA PRO A 30 16.28 17.12 -11.64
C PRO A 30 15.23 16.09 -12.05
N ILE A 31 15.18 15.74 -13.34
CA ILE A 31 14.30 14.69 -13.87
C ILE A 31 14.45 13.42 -13.04
N GLY A 32 13.33 12.85 -12.57
CA GLY A 32 13.31 11.66 -11.73
C GLY A 32 13.46 11.92 -10.24
N THR A 33 13.52 13.18 -9.81
CA THR A 33 13.37 13.55 -8.39
C THR A 33 11.96 13.24 -7.90
N PHE A 34 10.95 13.50 -8.73
CA PHE A 34 9.57 13.20 -8.43
C PHE A 34 9.12 11.96 -9.17
N ARG A 35 8.21 11.21 -8.55
CA ARG A 35 7.57 10.05 -9.15
C ARG A 35 6.08 10.27 -9.18
N ARG A 36 5.48 10.13 -10.35
CA ARG A 36 4.03 10.24 -10.49
C ARG A 36 3.40 8.88 -10.22
N PHE A 37 2.58 8.81 -9.18
CA PHE A 37 1.69 7.67 -8.96
C PHE A 37 0.53 7.71 -9.96
N PRO A 38 -0.05 6.56 -10.31
CA PRO A 38 -1.25 6.51 -11.15
C PRO A 38 -2.38 7.31 -10.50
N ASN A 39 -3.36 7.72 -11.31
CA ASN A 39 -4.55 8.35 -10.80
C ASN A 39 -5.23 7.41 -9.78
N LEU A 40 -5.19 7.75 -8.50
CA LEU A 40 -5.66 6.86 -7.42
C LEU A 40 -7.16 6.53 -7.53
N SER A 41 -7.93 7.32 -8.28
CA SER A 41 -9.31 6.96 -8.61
C SER A 41 -9.40 5.68 -9.45
N THR A 42 -8.41 5.39 -10.30
CA THR A 42 -8.31 4.13 -11.06
C THR A 42 -8.09 2.91 -10.16
N ALA A 43 -7.49 3.12 -8.99
CA ALA A 43 -7.32 2.11 -7.94
C ALA A 43 -8.57 1.91 -7.05
N GLY A 44 -9.66 2.66 -7.31
CA GLY A 44 -10.91 2.59 -6.55
C GLY A 44 -10.98 3.57 -5.37
N LEU A 45 -10.08 4.55 -5.26
CA LEU A 45 -10.17 5.60 -4.26
C LEU A 45 -11.08 6.74 -4.75
N HIS A 46 -12.20 6.99 -4.06
CA HIS A 46 -13.17 8.01 -4.48
C HIS A 46 -12.92 9.39 -3.87
N ASN A 47 -12.71 9.45 -2.55
CA ASN A 47 -12.36 10.66 -1.83
C ASN A 47 -10.93 10.48 -1.29
N LEU A 48 -9.96 11.15 -1.93
CA LEU A 48 -8.54 10.98 -1.61
C LEU A 48 -8.21 11.42 -0.19
N GLU A 49 -8.74 12.57 0.25
CA GLU A 49 -8.53 13.10 1.60
C GLU A 49 -9.03 12.10 2.67
N GLN A 50 -10.27 11.62 2.50
CA GLN A 50 -10.83 10.61 3.40
C GLN A 50 -10.05 9.30 3.33
N ALA A 51 -9.60 8.88 2.15
CA ALA A 51 -8.83 7.65 2.00
C ALA A 51 -7.48 7.74 2.73
N VAL A 52 -6.79 8.88 2.63
CA VAL A 52 -5.54 9.14 3.37
C VAL A 52 -5.79 9.13 4.87
N ALA A 53 -6.84 9.79 5.35
CA ALA A 53 -7.22 9.74 6.76
C ALA A 53 -7.48 8.31 7.25
N ASN A 54 -8.24 7.54 6.46
CA ASN A 54 -8.54 6.14 6.77
C ASN A 54 -7.27 5.27 6.79
N PHE A 55 -6.29 5.53 5.93
CA PHE A 55 -5.02 4.78 5.93
C PHE A 55 -4.24 4.99 7.23
N VAL A 56 -4.16 6.22 7.72
CA VAL A 56 -3.50 6.54 8.99
C VAL A 56 -4.23 5.83 10.13
N GLU A 57 -5.57 5.96 10.18
CA GLU A 57 -6.41 5.31 11.19
C GLU A 57 -6.24 3.78 11.17
N VAL A 58 -6.21 3.14 9.99
CA VAL A 58 -6.01 1.69 9.86
C VAL A 58 -4.67 1.25 10.45
N GLY A 59 -3.60 2.03 10.25
CA GLY A 59 -2.28 1.74 10.83
C GLY A 59 -2.27 1.82 12.36
N GLU A 60 -2.88 2.87 12.90
CA GLU A 60 -3.05 3.04 14.35
C GLU A 60 -3.91 1.94 14.96
N ARG A 61 -5.03 1.61 14.30
CA ARG A 61 -5.96 0.57 14.72
C ARG A 61 -5.34 -0.82 14.69
N ALA A 62 -4.57 -1.15 13.65
CA ALA A 62 -3.83 -2.41 13.59
C ALA A 62 -2.79 -2.49 14.73
N THR A 63 -2.13 -1.38 15.06
CA THR A 63 -1.18 -1.31 16.18
C THR A 63 -1.88 -1.52 17.52
N HIS A 64 -2.98 -0.81 17.75
CA HIS A 64 -3.78 -0.96 18.96
C HIS A 64 -4.34 -2.37 19.10
N ALA A 65 -4.93 -2.92 18.03
CA ALA A 65 -5.46 -4.28 17.99
C ALA A 65 -4.38 -5.31 18.37
N TYR A 66 -3.16 -5.17 17.85
CA TYR A 66 -2.05 -6.04 18.23
C TYR A 66 -1.73 -5.96 19.73
N GLN A 67 -1.65 -4.74 20.28
CA GLN A 67 -1.32 -4.50 21.69
C GLN A 67 -2.34 -5.10 22.66
N VAL A 68 -3.62 -5.08 22.30
CA VAL A 68 -4.71 -5.64 23.13
C VAL A 68 -5.01 -7.11 22.80
N GLY A 69 -4.24 -7.74 21.92
CA GLY A 69 -4.38 -9.15 21.55
C GLY A 69 -5.44 -9.45 20.49
N CYS A 70 -6.02 -8.47 19.81
CA CYS A 70 -6.99 -8.66 18.72
C CYS A 70 -6.36 -9.11 17.39
N TYR A 71 -5.72 -10.29 17.37
CA TYR A 71 -4.95 -10.78 16.22
C TYR A 71 -5.76 -11.00 14.92
N ILE A 72 -7.03 -11.41 14.99
CA ILE A 72 -7.87 -11.52 13.78
C ILE A 72 -8.06 -10.15 13.12
N GLU A 73 -8.25 -9.10 13.91
CA GLU A 73 -8.40 -7.73 13.42
C GLU A 73 -7.10 -7.26 12.76
N VAL A 74 -5.95 -7.53 13.37
CA VAL A 74 -4.63 -7.24 12.77
C VAL A 74 -4.47 -7.90 11.40
N LEU A 75 -4.75 -9.21 11.30
CA LEU A 75 -4.64 -9.95 10.03
C LEU A 75 -5.62 -9.43 8.97
N THR A 76 -6.82 -9.04 9.39
CA THR A 76 -7.86 -8.49 8.50
C THR A 76 -7.43 -7.12 7.94
N LEU A 77 -7.00 -6.21 8.80
CA LEU A 77 -6.57 -4.86 8.40
C LEU A 77 -5.35 -4.92 7.48
N ARG A 78 -4.40 -5.82 7.74
CA ARG A 78 -3.25 -6.05 6.84
C ARG A 78 -3.68 -6.66 5.52
N SER A 79 -4.60 -7.62 5.52
CA SER A 79 -5.15 -8.18 4.27
C SER A 79 -5.77 -7.07 3.41
N GLN A 80 -6.62 -6.24 3.99
CA GLN A 80 -7.30 -5.15 3.28
C GLN A 80 -6.31 -4.10 2.77
N SER A 81 -5.30 -3.76 3.57
CA SER A 81 -4.22 -2.85 3.15
C SER A 81 -3.44 -3.41 1.95
N ALA A 82 -3.08 -4.70 1.99
CA ALA A 82 -2.41 -5.37 0.88
C ALA A 82 -3.29 -5.37 -0.38
N GLU A 83 -4.58 -5.69 -0.27
CA GLU A 83 -5.52 -5.67 -1.40
C GLU A 83 -5.55 -4.28 -2.07
N LEU A 84 -5.59 -3.21 -1.28
CA LEU A 84 -5.60 -1.85 -1.78
C LEU A 84 -4.31 -1.50 -2.53
N PHE A 85 -3.15 -1.83 -1.98
CA PHE A 85 -1.87 -1.58 -2.66
C PHE A 85 -1.73 -2.40 -3.94
N LEU A 86 -2.16 -3.66 -3.95
CA LEU A 86 -2.18 -4.45 -5.19
C LEU A 86 -3.11 -3.86 -6.25
N ARG A 87 -4.25 -3.26 -5.86
CA ARG A 87 -5.10 -2.51 -6.80
C ARG A 87 -4.39 -1.27 -7.35
N VAL A 88 -3.68 -0.53 -6.52
CA VAL A 88 -2.86 0.62 -6.97
C VAL A 88 -1.82 0.16 -7.99
N TYR A 89 -1.12 -0.94 -7.70
CA TYR A 89 -0.13 -1.53 -8.59
C TYR A 89 -0.72 -1.94 -9.95
N LEU A 90 -1.83 -2.69 -9.94
CA LEU A 90 -2.51 -3.13 -11.15
C LEU A 90 -3.03 -1.96 -11.98
N ALA A 91 -3.63 -0.96 -11.32
CA ALA A 91 -4.14 0.23 -11.99
C ALA A 91 -3.02 0.97 -12.74
N ALA A 92 -1.82 1.02 -12.17
CA ALA A 92 -0.65 1.59 -12.81
C ALA A 92 -0.14 0.76 -13.99
N LYS A 93 0.09 -0.54 -13.80
CA LYS A 93 0.71 -1.39 -14.84
C LYS A 93 -0.22 -1.62 -16.04
N LEU A 94 -1.52 -1.66 -15.82
CA LEU A 94 -2.50 -1.97 -16.85
C LEU A 94 -3.17 -0.73 -17.47
N ALA A 95 -2.84 0.47 -16.99
CA ALA A 95 -3.47 1.73 -17.41
C ALA A 95 -5.01 1.63 -17.44
N LEU A 96 -5.60 0.95 -16.45
CA LEU A 96 -7.01 0.56 -16.46
C LEU A 96 -7.93 1.77 -16.47
N ALA A 97 -8.75 1.86 -17.51
CA ALA A 97 -9.92 2.71 -17.59
C ALA A 97 -11.09 1.87 -18.15
N PRO A 98 -12.21 1.68 -17.40
CA PRO A 98 -12.54 2.28 -16.10
C PRO A 98 -11.82 1.65 -14.89
N SER A 99 -11.86 2.36 -13.76
CA SER A 99 -11.26 2.00 -12.47
C SER A 99 -11.76 0.68 -11.89
N PHE A 100 -11.06 0.17 -10.87
CA PHE A 100 -11.67 -0.83 -9.98
C PHE A 100 -12.98 -0.28 -9.39
N PRO A 101 -14.09 -1.02 -9.48
CA PRO A 101 -15.36 -0.54 -8.95
C PRO A 101 -15.34 -0.58 -7.41
N ALA A 102 -16.09 0.32 -6.77
CA ALA A 102 -16.19 0.42 -5.32
C ALA A 102 -16.59 -0.91 -4.63
N ASN A 103 -17.38 -1.71 -5.36
CA ASN A 103 -17.89 -3.00 -4.91
C ASN A 103 -17.03 -4.18 -5.39
N ASP A 104 -15.79 -3.96 -5.80
CA ASP A 104 -14.86 -5.03 -6.15
C ASP A 104 -14.60 -5.94 -4.93
N LYS A 105 -15.02 -7.20 -5.06
CA LYS A 105 -14.94 -8.25 -4.04
C LYS A 105 -13.91 -9.32 -4.38
N ARG A 106 -12.98 -9.06 -5.29
CA ARG A 106 -11.94 -10.04 -5.61
C ARG A 106 -11.11 -10.33 -4.36
N PRO A 107 -10.90 -11.61 -4.02
CA PRO A 107 -10.12 -11.98 -2.85
C PRO A 107 -8.64 -11.64 -3.06
N LEU A 108 -7.90 -11.37 -1.98
CA LEU A 108 -6.45 -11.09 -2.07
C LEU A 108 -5.69 -12.11 -2.94
N GLY A 109 -6.00 -13.40 -2.84
CA GLY A 109 -5.35 -14.44 -3.65
C GLY A 109 -5.49 -14.23 -5.16
N ALA A 110 -6.61 -13.68 -5.62
CA ALA A 110 -6.81 -13.31 -7.02
C ALA A 110 -5.94 -12.10 -7.41
N LEU A 111 -5.91 -11.06 -6.57
CA LEU A 111 -5.09 -9.87 -6.79
C LEU A 111 -3.59 -10.21 -6.85
N ILE A 112 -3.11 -11.09 -5.97
CA ILE A 112 -1.71 -11.57 -5.97
C ILE A 112 -1.38 -12.21 -7.33
N LYS A 113 -2.25 -13.11 -7.81
CA LYS A 113 -2.06 -13.79 -9.09
C LYS A 113 -2.03 -12.82 -10.27
N GLU A 114 -2.92 -11.84 -10.28
CA GLU A 114 -2.93 -10.80 -11.33
C GLU A 114 -1.65 -9.95 -11.28
N CYS A 115 -1.18 -9.57 -10.09
CA CYS A 115 0.05 -8.79 -9.92
C CYS A 115 1.29 -9.56 -10.40
N GLU A 116 1.36 -10.87 -10.16
CA GLU A 116 2.41 -11.75 -10.70
C GLU A 116 2.41 -11.74 -12.24
N VAL A 117 1.23 -11.82 -12.86
CA VAL A 117 1.10 -11.81 -14.33
C VAL A 117 1.61 -10.50 -14.93
N VAL A 118 1.38 -9.37 -14.26
CA VAL A 118 1.86 -8.05 -14.74
C VAL A 118 3.27 -7.70 -14.25
N GLY A 119 3.98 -8.67 -13.64
CA GLY A 119 5.41 -8.57 -13.36
C GLY A 119 5.80 -8.02 -11.99
N LEU A 120 4.93 -8.09 -10.96
CA LEU A 120 5.35 -7.79 -9.59
C LEU A 120 6.47 -8.76 -9.18
N ASP A 121 7.46 -8.25 -8.44
CA ASP A 121 8.66 -9.02 -8.12
C ASP A 121 8.33 -10.32 -7.37
N SER A 122 9.11 -11.36 -7.64
CA SER A 122 8.84 -12.71 -7.15
C SER A 122 8.94 -12.83 -5.62
N ALA A 123 9.81 -12.05 -4.97
CA ALA A 123 9.99 -12.09 -3.53
C ALA A 123 8.78 -11.50 -2.80
N THR A 124 8.23 -10.40 -3.31
CA THR A 124 6.98 -9.81 -2.82
C THR A 124 5.80 -10.75 -3.06
N ILE A 125 5.71 -11.36 -4.24
CA ILE A 125 4.67 -12.35 -4.54
C ILE A 125 4.73 -13.55 -3.59
N GLU A 126 5.92 -14.08 -3.31
CA GLU A 126 6.10 -15.18 -2.38
C GLU A 126 5.68 -14.78 -0.96
N SER A 127 6.09 -13.59 -0.50
CA SER A 127 5.74 -13.06 0.82
C SER A 127 4.22 -12.87 0.98
N LEU A 128 3.55 -12.32 -0.03
CA LEU A 128 2.09 -12.15 -0.06
C LEU A 128 1.36 -13.49 -0.07
N ARG A 129 1.83 -14.47 -0.86
CA ARG A 129 1.27 -15.83 -0.89
C ARG A 129 1.40 -16.51 0.46
N LYS A 130 2.59 -16.44 1.07
CA LYS A 130 2.84 -16.99 2.39
C LYS A 130 1.90 -16.38 3.43
N PHE A 131 1.82 -15.05 3.50
CA PHE A 131 0.89 -14.37 4.39
C PHE A 131 -0.58 -14.79 4.15
N ASN A 132 -1.01 -14.87 2.90
CA ASN A 132 -2.37 -15.25 2.54
C ASN A 132 -2.72 -16.68 2.98
N THR A 133 -1.81 -17.63 2.75
CA THR A 133 -1.96 -19.01 3.16
C THR A 133 -1.98 -19.14 4.69
N ASP A 134 -0.99 -18.52 5.36
CA ASP A 134 -0.83 -18.63 6.81
C ASP A 134 -2.03 -18.01 7.54
N ARG A 135 -2.51 -16.83 7.12
CA ARG A 135 -3.65 -16.19 7.77
C ARG A 135 -4.92 -17.02 7.63
N ILE A 136 -5.16 -17.62 6.45
CA ILE A 136 -6.35 -18.44 6.21
C ILE A 136 -6.27 -19.70 7.08
N SER A 137 -5.11 -20.38 7.07
CA SER A 137 -4.90 -21.59 7.85
C SER A 137 -5.05 -21.34 9.35
N VAL A 138 -4.43 -20.29 9.88
CA VAL A 138 -4.43 -20.01 11.32
C VAL A 138 -5.82 -19.58 11.82
N VAL A 139 -6.54 -18.76 11.05
CA VAL A 139 -7.90 -18.37 11.43
C VAL A 139 -8.84 -19.57 11.34
N HIS A 140 -8.72 -20.39 10.30
CA HIS A 140 -9.52 -21.59 10.13
C HIS A 140 -9.32 -22.59 11.27
N HIS A 141 -8.07 -22.91 11.61
CA HIS A 141 -7.74 -23.82 12.71
C HIS A 141 -8.22 -23.29 14.07
N TYR A 142 -8.15 -21.97 14.31
CA TYR A 142 -8.73 -21.37 15.51
C TYR A 142 -10.25 -21.56 15.57
N LEU A 143 -10.96 -21.26 14.48
CA LEU A 143 -12.42 -21.42 14.40
C LEU A 143 -12.87 -22.87 14.57
N LEU A 144 -12.05 -23.83 14.14
CA LEU A 144 -12.30 -25.26 14.33
C LEU A 144 -11.88 -25.77 15.72
N GLY A 145 -11.28 -24.93 16.56
CA GLY A 145 -10.79 -25.31 17.90
C GLY A 145 -9.54 -26.19 17.89
N SER A 146 -8.81 -26.27 16.77
CA SER A 146 -7.59 -27.07 16.68
C SER A 146 -6.33 -26.35 17.19
N GLN A 147 -6.43 -25.05 17.49
CA GLN A 147 -5.35 -24.28 18.11
C GLN A 147 -5.87 -23.10 18.96
N PRO A 148 -5.11 -22.65 19.97
CA PRO A 148 -5.50 -21.49 20.78
C PRO A 148 -5.40 -20.18 19.99
N TYR A 149 -6.14 -19.17 20.43
CA TYR A 149 -6.16 -17.84 19.80
C TYR A 149 -4.77 -17.17 19.76
N ASP A 150 -3.95 -17.37 20.79
CA ASP A 150 -2.59 -16.80 20.85
C ASP A 150 -1.65 -17.34 19.74
N ALA A 151 -1.98 -18.46 19.11
CA ALA A 151 -1.23 -18.97 17.97
C ALA A 151 -1.25 -18.00 16.77
N LEU A 152 -2.27 -17.13 16.67
CA LEU A 152 -2.39 -16.11 15.62
C LEU A 152 -1.32 -15.02 15.74
N ARG A 153 -0.75 -14.82 16.93
CA ARG A 153 0.29 -13.83 17.18
C ARG A 153 1.51 -14.07 16.29
N ASN A 154 1.92 -15.33 16.13
CA ASN A 154 3.09 -15.69 15.32
C ASN A 154 2.95 -15.21 13.87
N VAL A 155 1.75 -15.35 13.28
CA VAL A 155 1.49 -14.87 11.92
C VAL A 155 1.47 -13.33 11.89
N CYS A 156 0.98 -12.68 12.94
CA CYS A 156 1.08 -11.23 13.08
C CYS A 156 2.55 -10.76 13.17
N ASP A 157 3.40 -11.47 13.89
CA ASP A 157 4.81 -11.09 14.03
C ASP A 157 5.57 -11.26 12.71
N GLN A 158 5.35 -12.38 12.03
CA GLN A 158 5.98 -12.67 10.73
C GLN A 158 5.54 -11.72 9.61
N SER A 159 4.33 -11.17 9.70
CA SER A 159 3.76 -10.27 8.68
C SER A 159 3.80 -8.78 9.07
N ARG A 160 4.56 -8.41 10.11
CA ARG A 160 4.59 -7.03 10.63
C ARG A 160 4.97 -6.01 9.57
N ASP A 161 6.00 -6.31 8.79
CA ASP A 161 6.61 -5.38 7.85
C ASP A 161 6.04 -5.54 6.42
N LEU A 162 5.11 -6.49 6.20
CA LEU A 162 4.58 -6.85 4.87
C LEU A 162 4.05 -5.64 4.07
N ILE A 163 3.26 -4.78 4.71
CA ILE A 163 2.67 -3.62 4.02
C ILE A 163 3.72 -2.57 3.69
N LYS A 164 4.67 -2.35 4.60
CA LYS A 164 5.79 -1.43 4.38
C LYS A 164 6.65 -1.90 3.21
N ASP A 165 6.97 -3.19 3.17
CA ASP A 165 7.79 -3.78 2.10
C ASP A 165 7.06 -3.70 0.75
N LEU A 166 5.77 -4.00 0.72
CA LEU A 166 4.93 -3.84 -0.47
C LEU A 166 4.94 -2.40 -0.99
N VAL A 167 4.72 -1.41 -0.10
CA VAL A 167 4.73 0.01 -0.49
C VAL A 167 6.09 0.45 -1.04
N ALA A 168 7.19 -0.03 -0.47
CA ALA A 168 8.54 0.28 -0.94
C ALA A 168 8.79 -0.23 -2.36
N VAL A 169 8.33 -1.46 -2.65
CA VAL A 169 8.40 -2.06 -3.99
C VAL A 169 7.56 -1.26 -4.99
N LEU A 170 6.31 -0.97 -4.64
CA LEU A 170 5.39 -0.21 -5.49
C LEU A 170 5.97 1.16 -5.84
N SER A 171 6.55 1.86 -4.87
CA SER A 171 7.17 3.17 -5.07
C SER A 171 8.34 3.11 -6.05
N THR A 172 9.03 1.97 -6.11
CA THR A 172 10.18 1.74 -7.00
C THR A 172 9.75 1.35 -8.42
N ASP A 173 8.67 0.59 -8.55
CA ASP A 173 8.30 -0.05 -9.83
C ASP A 173 7.15 0.65 -10.59
N VAL A 174 6.38 1.49 -9.90
CA VAL A 174 5.22 2.21 -10.47
C VAL A 174 5.49 3.70 -10.70
N GLY A 175 6.50 4.27 -10.03
CA GLY A 175 6.80 5.69 -10.17
C GLY A 175 7.45 6.01 -11.52
N GLU A 176 6.70 6.62 -12.44
CA GLU A 176 7.29 7.30 -13.59
C GLU A 176 8.05 8.54 -13.11
N ALA A 177 9.30 8.72 -13.58
CA ALA A 177 10.05 9.94 -13.33
C ALA A 177 9.28 11.15 -13.88
N ALA A 178 8.84 12.03 -12.98
CA ALA A 178 8.33 13.36 -13.30
C ALA A 178 9.48 14.37 -13.36
#